data_AF-A0A7C4XVY4-F1
#
_entry.id   AF-A0A7C4XVY4-F1
#
_cell.length_a   1.000
_cell.length_b   1.000
_cell.length_c   1.000
_cell.angle_alpha   90.00
_cell.angle_beta   90.00
_cell.angle_gamma   90.00
#
_symmetry.space_group_name_H-M   'P 1'
#
loop_
_entity.id
_entity.type
_entity.pdbx_description
1 polymer ?
#
loop_
_entity_poly.entity_id
_entity_poly.type
_entity_poly.pdbx_seq_one_letter_code
_entity_poly.pdbx_strand_id
1 'polypeptide(L)'
;MAQRLLYETAVAPGLWPLEPANVLRTACKSGAIVAQRAQEISAEINTRPITIDTAPSSSSALLALALRFDLTSYDAAYLELALRLQLPIATQDDALMQATMAAGVGVVR
;
A
#
# COMPACT_ATOMS: atom_id res chain seq x y z
N MET A 1 -0.32 -14.67 -4.73
CA MET A 1 -0.65 -13.45 -3.97
C MET A 1 -2.04 -13.47 -3.30
N ALA A 2 -3.03 -14.21 -3.78
CA ALA A 2 -4.36 -14.27 -3.15
C ALA A 2 -4.48 -15.14 -1.87
N GLN A 3 -3.41 -15.85 -1.47
CA GLN A 3 -3.54 -17.01 -0.57
C GLN A 3 -3.00 -16.80 0.86
N ARG A 4 -2.37 -15.65 1.16
CA ARG A 4 -1.88 -15.31 2.51
C ARG A 4 -2.79 -14.37 3.31
N LEU A 5 -3.80 -13.77 2.68
CA LEU A 5 -4.81 -12.92 3.32
C LEU A 5 -5.90 -13.71 4.08
N LEU A 6 -5.69 -15.01 4.31
CA LEU A 6 -6.72 -15.88 4.89
C LEU A 6 -6.70 -15.93 6.42
N TYR A 7 -5.66 -15.40 7.08
CA TYR A 7 -5.53 -15.46 8.54
C TYR A 7 -5.00 -14.18 9.22
N GLU A 8 -4.58 -13.16 8.46
CA GLU A 8 -4.01 -11.91 9.01
C GLU A 8 -4.67 -10.68 8.37
N THR A 9 -5.11 -9.73 9.21
CA THR A 9 -5.64 -8.43 8.76
C THR A 9 -4.49 -7.55 8.31
N ALA A 10 -4.55 -7.01 7.09
CA ALA A 10 -3.57 -6.05 6.60
C ALA A 10 -3.91 -4.64 7.10
N VAL A 11 -2.89 -3.81 7.33
CA VAL A 11 -3.07 -2.38 7.63
C VAL A 11 -2.44 -1.57 6.51
N ALA A 12 -3.14 -0.57 6.01
CA ALA A 12 -2.67 0.27 4.91
C ALA A 12 -2.85 1.76 5.23
N PRO A 13 -1.99 2.66 4.70
CA PRO A 13 -2.12 4.09 4.91
C PRO A 13 -3.38 4.65 4.25
N GLY A 14 -3.83 5.83 4.67
CA GLY A 14 -5.01 6.52 4.14
C GLY A 14 -5.02 6.76 2.63
N LEU A 15 -3.86 6.68 1.96
CA LEU A 15 -3.75 6.81 0.50
C LEU A 15 -4.12 5.51 -0.25
N TRP A 16 -4.12 4.35 0.42
CA TRP A 16 -4.33 3.06 -0.23
C TRP A 16 -5.59 2.99 -1.09
N PRO A 17 -6.78 3.53 -0.71
CA PRO A 17 -7.97 3.48 -1.56
C PRO A 17 -7.78 4.14 -2.94
N LEU A 18 -6.83 5.07 -3.07
CA LEU A 18 -6.53 5.77 -4.32
C LEU A 18 -5.79 4.87 -5.32
N GLU A 19 -5.01 3.91 -4.83
CA GLU A 19 -4.18 3.04 -5.67
C GLU A 19 -4.99 2.07 -6.54
N PRO A 20 -5.86 1.19 -5.99
CA PRO A 20 -6.68 0.31 -6.81
C PRO A 20 -7.65 1.13 -7.68
N ALA A 21 -8.15 2.27 -7.20
CA ALA A 21 -8.99 3.15 -8.00
C ALA A 21 -8.23 3.68 -9.24
N ASN A 22 -6.98 4.10 -9.09
CA ASN A 22 -6.18 4.59 -10.21
C ASN A 22 -5.77 3.46 -11.18
N VAL A 23 -5.46 2.27 -10.68
CA VAL A 23 -5.19 1.09 -11.50
C VAL A 23 -6.42 0.73 -12.35
N LEU A 24 -7.59 0.65 -11.73
CA LEU A 24 -8.86 0.35 -12.41
C LEU A 24 -9.23 1.43 -13.43
N ARG A 25 -9.07 2.71 -13.07
CA ARG A 25 -9.24 3.84 -14.00
C ARG A 25 -8.33 3.69 -15.22
N THR A 26 -7.06 3.38 -15.00
CA THR A 26 -6.06 3.26 -16.08
C THR A 26 -6.39 2.09 -17.00
N ALA A 27 -6.79 0.95 -16.43
CA ALA A 27 -7.26 -0.20 -17.18
C ALA A 27 -8.51 0.15 -18.03
N CYS A 28 -9.49 0.86 -17.47
CA CYS A 28 -10.63 1.38 -18.23
C CYS A 28 -10.21 2.31 -19.38
N LYS A 29 -9.30 3.26 -19.11
CA LYS A 29 -8.82 4.20 -20.13
C LYS A 29 -8.07 3.52 -21.29
N SER A 30 -7.39 2.41 -21.00
CA SER A 30 -6.70 1.60 -22.01
C SER A 30 -7.63 0.67 -22.80
N GLY A 31 -8.90 0.53 -22.39
CA GLY A 31 -9.85 -0.42 -22.98
C GLY A 31 -9.68 -1.87 -22.49
N ALA A 32 -8.77 -2.13 -21.55
CA ALA A 32 -8.52 -3.47 -21.01
C ALA A 32 -9.71 -4.04 -20.21
N ILE A 33 -10.49 -3.17 -19.55
CA ILE A 33 -11.71 -3.53 -18.83
C ILE A 33 -12.78 -2.46 -19.05
N VAL A 34 -14.06 -2.82 -18.94
CA VAL A 34 -15.18 -1.87 -18.97
C VAL A 34 -15.46 -1.30 -17.58
N ALA A 35 -16.04 -0.10 -17.53
CA ALA A 35 -16.31 0.61 -16.27
C ALA A 35 -17.15 -0.19 -15.27
N GLN A 36 -18.15 -0.95 -15.75
CA GLN A 36 -18.96 -1.83 -14.90
C GLN A 36 -18.10 -2.89 -14.20
N ARG A 37 -17.22 -3.57 -14.95
CA ARG A 37 -16.33 -4.59 -14.37
C ARG A 37 -15.33 -3.97 -13.40
N ALA A 38 -14.86 -2.76 -13.66
CA ALA A 38 -13.99 -2.04 -12.73
C ALA A 38 -14.68 -1.75 -11.38
N GLN A 39 -15.96 -1.34 -11.40
CA GLN A 39 -16.74 -1.12 -10.18
C GLN A 39 -16.94 -2.42 -9.38
N GLU A 40 -17.22 -3.54 -10.07
CA GLU A 40 -17.32 -4.85 -9.43
C GLU A 40 -16.00 -5.25 -8.75
N ILE A 41 -14.87 -5.12 -9.45
CA ILE A 41 -13.54 -5.41 -8.88
C ILE A 41 -13.26 -4.50 -7.68
N SER A 42 -13.62 -3.21 -7.75
CA SER A 42 -13.45 -2.30 -6.63
C SER A 42 -14.28 -2.73 -5.41
N ALA A 43 -15.51 -3.19 -5.62
CA ALA A 43 -16.35 -3.73 -4.54
C ALA A 43 -15.75 -5.00 -3.95
N GLU A 44 -15.24 -5.92 -4.79
CA GLU A 44 -14.54 -7.13 -4.35
C GLU A 44 -13.31 -6.80 -3.47
N ILE A 45 -12.49 -5.81 -3.87
CA ILE A 45 -11.31 -5.36 -3.10
C ILE A 45 -11.73 -4.84 -1.72
N ASN A 46 -12.82 -4.07 -1.63
CA ASN A 46 -13.32 -3.51 -0.37
C ASN A 46 -13.86 -4.57 0.61
N THR A 47 -14.06 -5.81 0.18
CA THR A 47 -14.42 -6.93 1.09
C THR A 47 -13.20 -7.58 1.75
N ARG A 48 -11.97 -7.25 1.32
CA ARG A 48 -10.73 -7.79 1.90
C ARG A 48 -10.52 -7.23 3.32
N PRO A 49 -9.90 -8.00 4.23
CA PRO A 49 -9.60 -7.54 5.59
C PRO A 49 -8.41 -6.57 5.60
N ILE A 50 -8.63 -5.35 5.10
CA ILE A 50 -7.65 -4.26 5.08
C ILE A 50 -8.17 -3.13 5.96
N THR A 51 -7.50 -2.88 7.09
CA THR A 51 -7.77 -1.73 7.94
C THR A 51 -7.02 -0.51 7.40
N ILE A 52 -7.76 0.56 7.11
CA ILE A 52 -7.14 1.83 6.74
C ILE A 52 -6.72 2.55 8.02
N ASP A 53 -5.43 2.79 8.18
CA ASP A 53 -4.91 3.67 9.22
C ASP A 53 -5.16 5.12 8.81
N THR A 54 -6.06 5.77 9.54
CA THR A 54 -6.43 7.18 9.32
C THR A 54 -5.61 8.13 10.19
N ALA A 55 -4.60 7.64 10.93
CA ALA A 55 -3.76 8.49 11.75
C ALA A 55 -2.73 9.18 10.84
N PRO A 56 -2.81 10.51 10.65
CA PRO A 56 -1.93 11.19 9.72
C PRO A 56 -0.50 11.22 10.27
N SER A 57 0.44 10.60 9.55
CA SER A 57 1.87 10.84 9.75
C SER A 57 2.17 12.30 9.38
N SER A 58 3.03 12.98 10.14
CA SER A 58 3.40 14.35 9.80
C SER A 58 4.14 14.39 8.46
N SER A 59 3.88 15.41 7.62
CA SER A 59 4.60 15.57 6.35
C SER A 59 6.11 15.65 6.54
N SER A 60 6.58 16.14 7.69
CA SER A 60 8.00 16.17 8.03
C SER A 60 8.59 14.77 8.29
N ALA A 61 7.85 13.88 8.96
CA ALA A 61 8.28 12.49 9.17
C ALA A 61 8.33 11.73 7.85
N LEU A 62 7.30 11.90 7.00
CA LEU A 62 7.26 11.30 5.67
C LEU A 62 8.41 11.80 4.79
N LEU A 63 8.67 13.11 4.80
CA LEU A 63 9.80 13.70 4.06
C LEU A 63 11.14 13.16 4.55
N ALA A 64 11.33 13.03 5.87
CA ALA A 64 12.57 12.50 6.43
C ALA A 64 12.82 11.04 5.99
N LEU A 65 11.79 10.20 5.98
CA LEU A 65 11.89 8.82 5.49
C LEU A 65 12.13 8.76 3.98
N ALA A 66 11.39 9.56 3.20
CA ALA A 66 11.54 9.65 1.76
C ALA A 66 12.99 10.01 1.37
N LEU A 67 13.57 11.04 2.00
CA LEU A 67 14.94 11.46 1.75
C LEU A 67 15.97 10.43 2.25
N ARG A 68 15.73 9.78 3.39
CA ARG A 68 16.66 8.81 3.98
C ARG A 68 16.77 7.53 3.15
N PHE A 69 15.66 7.08 2.58
CA PHE A 69 15.58 5.79 1.89
C PHE A 69 15.38 5.93 0.37
N ASP A 70 15.45 7.14 -0.16
CA ASP A 70 15.22 7.46 -1.59
C ASP A 70 13.87 6.92 -2.10
N LEU A 71 12.81 7.19 -1.32
CA LEU A 71 11.45 6.75 -1.59
C LEU A 71 10.56 7.91 -2.04
N THR A 72 9.48 7.59 -2.77
CA THR A 72 8.39 8.54 -2.95
C THR A 72 7.71 8.82 -1.60
N SER A 73 7.00 9.95 -1.47
CA SER A 73 6.22 10.23 -0.26
C SER A 73 5.10 9.19 -0.02
N TYR A 74 4.67 8.48 -1.06
CA TYR A 74 3.67 7.42 -0.95
C TYR A 74 4.28 6.15 -0.35
N ASP A 75 5.43 5.72 -0.86
CA ASP A 75 6.17 4.56 -0.31
C ASP A 75 6.67 4.84 1.11
N ALA A 76 7.07 6.09 1.38
CA ALA A 76 7.44 6.51 2.73
C ALA A 76 6.27 6.42 3.72
N ALA A 77 5.02 6.56 3.28
CA ALA A 77 3.84 6.38 4.14
C ALA A 77 3.62 4.90 4.52
N TYR A 78 3.88 3.97 3.60
CA TYR A 78 3.91 2.55 3.92
C TYR A 78 5.02 2.21 4.90
N LEU A 79 6.22 2.75 4.68
CA LEU A 79 7.37 2.53 5.56
C LEU A 79 7.14 3.11 6.96
N GLU A 80 6.57 4.32 7.06
CA GLU A 80 6.22 4.94 8.33
C GLU A 80 5.22 4.09 9.12
N LEU A 81 4.14 3.66 8.46
CA LEU A 81 3.11 2.83 9.07
C LEU A 81 3.69 1.51 9.60
N ALA A 82 4.55 0.87 8.80
CA ALA A 82 5.21 -0.37 9.16
C ALA A 82 6.15 -0.20 10.36
N LEU A 83 6.92 0.88 10.40
CA LEU A 83 7.78 1.23 11.53
C LEU A 83 6.97 1.52 12.80
N ARG A 84 5.88 2.28 12.67
CA ARG A 84 5.02 2.67 13.79
C ARG A 84 4.27 1.48 14.40
N LEU A 85 3.75 0.60 13.56
CA LEU A 85 2.98 -0.58 14.01
C LEU A 85 3.85 -1.81 14.24
N GLN A 86 5.15 -1.75 13.90
CA GLN A 86 6.07 -2.89 13.93
C GLN A 86 5.56 -4.09 13.13
N LEU A 87 4.96 -3.82 11.97
CA LEU A 87 4.40 -4.83 11.08
C LEU A 87 5.26 -4.98 9.82
N PRO A 88 5.38 -6.19 9.27
CA PRO A 88 6.08 -6.36 8.01
C PRO A 88 5.30 -5.75 6.84
N ILE A 89 6.01 -5.33 5.78
CA ILE A 89 5.38 -4.83 4.55
C ILE A 89 5.20 -5.97 3.55
N ALA A 90 3.99 -6.05 2.97
CA ALA A 90 3.71 -6.84 1.78
C ALA A 90 3.79 -5.93 0.54
N THR A 91 4.88 -6.03 -0.22
CA THR A 91 5.09 -5.21 -1.43
C THR A 91 5.75 -5.98 -2.56
N GLN A 92 5.45 -5.59 -3.80
CA GLN A 92 6.17 -6.00 -5.02
C GLN A 92 7.16 -4.94 -5.50
N ASP A 93 7.18 -3.76 -4.86
CA ASP A 93 8.10 -2.70 -5.18
C ASP A 93 9.47 -2.98 -4.55
N ASP A 94 10.50 -3.08 -5.38
CA ASP A 94 11.85 -3.41 -4.94
C ASP A 94 12.46 -2.30 -4.07
N ALA A 95 12.21 -1.02 -4.37
CA ALA A 95 12.75 0.09 -3.61
C ALA A 95 12.16 0.11 -2.19
N LEU A 96 10.83 -0.03 -2.07
CA LEU A 96 10.17 -0.14 -0.77
C LEU A 96 10.61 -1.40 -0.02
N MET A 97 10.81 -2.52 -0.71
CA MET A 97 11.33 -3.75 -0.10
C MET A 97 12.71 -3.54 0.52
N GLN A 98 13.64 -2.95 -0.23
CA GLN A 98 14.99 -2.66 0.26
C GLN A 98 14.97 -1.68 1.43
N ALA A 99 14.17 -0.61 1.33
CA ALA A 99 14.03 0.37 2.40
C ALA A 99 13.47 -0.25 3.69
N THR A 100 12.46 -1.13 3.57
CA THR A 100 11.86 -1.85 4.71
C THR A 100 12.90 -2.71 5.43
N MET A 101 13.68 -3.49 4.67
CA MET A 101 14.76 -4.31 5.24
C MET A 101 15.86 -3.44 5.88
N ALA A 102 16.26 -2.34 5.22
CA ALA A 102 17.27 -1.41 5.73
C ALA A 102 16.81 -0.67 7.00
N ALA A 103 15.51 -0.44 7.14
CA ALA A 103 14.88 0.15 8.32
C ALA A 103 14.71 -0.87 9.47
N GLY A 104 15.04 -2.14 9.26
CA GLY A 104 14.93 -3.19 10.27
C GLY A 104 13.51 -3.75 10.44
N VAL A 105 12.63 -3.53 9.46
CA VAL A 105 11.27 -4.05 9.46
C VAL A 105 11.20 -5.29 8.55
N GLY A 106 10.32 -6.23 8.87
CA GLY A 106 10.15 -7.44 8.07
C GLY A 106 9.50 -7.18 6.71
N VAL A 107 9.74 -8.08 5.75
CA VAL A 107 9.02 -8.11 4.47
C VAL A 107 8.33 -9.45 4.34
N VAL A 108 7.09 -9.46 3.88
CA VAL A 108 6.34 -10.66 3.53
C VAL A 108 6.03 -10.68 2.03
N ARG A 109 6.09 -11.87 1.43
CA ARG A 109 5.74 -12.13 0.01
C ARG A 109 4.51 -13.02 -0.08
#